data_AF-A0A8X6Q0J5-F1
#
_entry.id   AF-A0A8X6Q0J5-F1
#
_cell.length_a   1.000
_cell.length_b   1.000
_cell.length_c   1.000
_cell.angle_alpha   90.00
_cell.angle_beta   90.00
_cell.angle_gamma   90.00
#
_symmetry.space_group_name_H-M   'P 1'
#
loop_
_entity.id
_entity.type
_entity.pdbx_description
1 polymer ?
#
loop_
_entity_poly.entity_id
_entity_poly.type
_entity_poly.pdbx_seq_one_letter_code
_entity_poly.pdbx_strand_id
1 'polypeptide(L)'
;MSTKQSLQLHCKKGFGNSESLEWMMLLENETSEIDDEYRWALVEDPKIVITTSRDPSVKLKQFAKEFRLILPNSQRLNRGNYNLKTLMEACKANAVTDFIMIEETRGQPDGLIICHLPHGPTARFSIQDVVMRHDIPDIGNMPQEYPHLAFYNFKSKLGLRVTSILKHLFPVPKEESKRLVSFLNYDDWILFRHHTHDTDEKGEMQLIELGPRFLMKLFVIKRGTIDEYQTADVEWALNMFTNTARKRKHLSNDPLFE
;
A
#
# COMPACT_ATOMS: atom_id res chain seq x y z
N MET A 1 26.94 35.34 -4.15
CA MET A 1 25.52 35.17 -3.79
C MET A 1 24.98 33.94 -4.49
N SER A 2 24.85 32.83 -3.78
CA SER A 2 23.89 31.72 -3.99
C SER A 2 24.43 30.52 -3.21
N THR A 3 24.01 30.42 -1.95
CA THR A 3 24.38 29.37 -1.01
C THR A 3 23.43 28.19 -1.24
N LYS A 4 23.94 27.08 -1.77
CA LYS A 4 23.21 25.79 -1.76
C LYS A 4 23.33 25.20 -0.34
N GLN A 5 22.24 25.21 0.42
CA GLN A 5 22.13 24.46 1.68
C GLN A 5 21.74 23.02 1.34
N SER A 6 22.73 22.12 1.44
CA SER A 6 22.53 20.67 1.50
C SER A 6 22.16 20.28 2.93
N LEU A 7 20.96 19.73 3.12
CA LEU A 7 20.53 19.12 4.37
C LEU A 7 21.20 17.74 4.51
N GLN A 8 22.23 17.65 5.35
CA GLN A 8 22.79 16.38 5.82
C GLN A 8 22.00 15.95 7.07
N LEU A 9 21.28 14.84 6.99
CA LEU A 9 20.69 14.18 8.15
C LEU A 9 21.69 13.15 8.69
N HIS A 10 22.36 13.52 9.78
CA HIS A 10 23.24 12.65 10.55
C HIS A 10 22.39 11.64 11.34
N CYS A 11 22.38 10.38 10.93
CA CYS A 11 21.74 9.30 11.69
C CYS A 11 22.74 8.76 12.74
N LYS A 12 22.59 9.16 14.00
CA LYS A 12 23.37 8.60 15.11
C LYS A 12 22.85 7.21 15.47
N LYS A 13 23.79 6.25 15.54
CA LYS A 13 23.62 4.86 15.97
C LYS A 13 22.98 4.73 17.35
N GLY A 14 22.13 3.71 17.50
CA GLY A 14 21.78 3.09 18.78
C GLY A 14 20.31 2.76 18.89
N PHE A 15 19.88 1.63 18.33
CA PHE A 15 18.65 0.97 18.78
C PHE A 15 19.00 -0.48 19.13
N GLY A 16 18.89 -0.79 20.42
CA GLY A 16 19.08 -2.12 20.96
C GLY A 16 17.96 -3.03 20.47
N ASN A 17 18.35 -4.23 20.05
CA ASN A 17 17.47 -5.28 19.51
C ASN A 17 16.52 -5.91 20.55
N SER A 18 16.35 -5.35 21.75
CA SER A 18 15.48 -5.92 22.79
C SER A 18 14.14 -5.19 22.93
N GLU A 19 14.08 -3.87 22.79
CA GLU A 19 12.83 -3.11 22.95
C GLU A 19 11.86 -3.33 21.78
N SER A 20 12.36 -3.51 20.56
CA SER A 20 11.53 -3.76 19.36
C SER A 20 10.79 -5.11 19.41
N LEU A 21 11.34 -6.11 20.11
CA LEU A 21 10.69 -7.39 20.36
C LEU A 21 9.62 -7.30 21.46
N GLU A 22 9.85 -6.50 22.51
CA GLU A 22 8.84 -6.25 23.55
C GLU A 22 7.59 -5.52 23.01
N TRP A 23 7.76 -4.60 22.05
CA TRP A 23 6.64 -3.92 21.39
C TRP A 23 5.80 -4.84 20.48
N MET A 24 6.38 -5.90 19.92
CA MET A 24 5.63 -6.88 19.12
C MET A 24 4.76 -7.81 19.98
N MET A 25 5.19 -8.14 21.20
CA MET A 25 4.49 -9.07 22.09
C MET A 25 3.27 -8.44 22.80
N LEU A 26 3.24 -7.12 22.97
CA LEU A 26 2.14 -6.42 23.66
C LEU A 26 0.92 -6.10 22.77
N LEU A 27 1.04 -6.22 21.43
CA LEU A 27 -0.07 -6.00 20.51
C LEU A 27 -0.92 -7.26 20.24
N GLU A 28 -0.51 -8.42 20.73
CA GLU A 28 -1.22 -9.69 20.49
C GLU A 28 -2.42 -9.94 21.43
N ASN A 29 -2.69 -9.06 22.42
CA ASN A 29 -3.67 -9.36 23.46
C ASN A 29 -4.86 -8.39 23.61
N GLU A 30 -5.21 -7.66 22.55
CA GLU A 30 -6.60 -7.22 22.35
C GLU A 30 -7.20 -7.98 21.17
N THR A 31 -7.40 -9.29 21.35
CA THR A 31 -8.32 -10.03 20.50
C THR A 31 -9.73 -9.51 20.79
N SER A 32 -10.12 -8.43 20.10
CA SER A 32 -11.53 -8.05 20.05
C SER A 32 -12.32 -9.25 19.54
N GLU A 33 -13.47 -9.56 20.14
CA GLU A 33 -14.43 -10.61 19.72
C GLU A 33 -14.98 -10.45 18.28
N ILE A 34 -14.36 -9.56 17.48
CA ILE A 34 -14.66 -9.24 16.09
C ILE A 34 -13.80 -10.15 15.21
N ASP A 35 -14.44 -10.89 14.31
CA ASP A 35 -13.79 -11.74 13.32
C ASP A 35 -12.77 -10.91 12.51
N ASP A 36 -11.47 -11.19 12.69
CA ASP A 36 -10.40 -10.51 11.95
C ASP A 36 -10.25 -11.19 10.60
N GLU A 37 -10.64 -10.48 9.54
CA GLU A 37 -10.65 -11.01 8.18
C GLU A 37 -9.25 -11.47 7.71
N TYR A 38 -8.19 -10.98 8.37
CA TYR A 38 -6.79 -11.29 8.07
C TYR A 38 -6.15 -12.32 9.01
N ARG A 39 -6.92 -12.98 9.88
CA ARG A 39 -6.40 -13.92 10.90
C ARG A 39 -5.48 -15.02 10.34
N TRP A 40 -5.76 -15.47 9.11
CA TRP A 40 -5.02 -16.55 8.45
C TRP A 40 -3.97 -16.06 7.46
N ALA A 41 -3.78 -14.75 7.30
CA ALA A 41 -2.95 -14.15 6.26
C ALA A 41 -1.43 -14.39 6.44
N LEU A 42 -0.99 -14.98 7.55
CA LEU A 42 0.41 -15.36 7.79
C LEU A 42 0.71 -16.85 7.52
N VAL A 43 -0.32 -17.65 7.23
CA VAL A 43 -0.15 -19.10 6.99
C VAL A 43 0.21 -19.38 5.54
N GLU A 44 -0.35 -18.61 4.61
CA GLU A 44 -0.10 -18.74 3.17
C GLU A 44 0.38 -17.42 2.59
N ASP A 45 1.29 -17.49 1.62
CA ASP A 45 1.75 -16.32 0.88
C ASP A 45 0.59 -15.70 0.09
N PRO A 46 0.44 -14.36 0.08
CA PRO A 46 -0.65 -13.71 -0.62
C PRO A 46 -0.56 -13.96 -2.12
N LYS A 47 -1.69 -14.35 -2.72
CA LYS A 47 -1.85 -14.54 -4.16
C LYS A 47 -2.71 -13.42 -4.69
N ILE A 48 -2.08 -12.50 -5.42
CA ILE A 48 -2.72 -11.24 -5.79
C ILE A 48 -3.05 -11.22 -7.28
N VAL A 49 -4.26 -10.82 -7.63
CA VAL A 49 -4.66 -10.54 -9.02
C VAL A 49 -4.84 -9.05 -9.22
N ILE A 50 -4.08 -8.49 -10.17
CA ILE A 50 -4.17 -7.09 -10.56
C ILE A 50 -4.94 -6.99 -11.89
N THR A 51 -6.00 -6.20 -11.88
CA THR A 51 -6.79 -5.86 -13.07
C THR A 51 -6.87 -4.36 -13.26
N THR A 52 -7.27 -3.95 -14.45
CA THR A 52 -7.51 -2.55 -14.80
C THR A 52 -9.01 -2.30 -15.00
N SER A 53 -9.38 -1.04 -15.18
CA SER A 53 -10.63 -0.62 -15.79
C SER A 53 -10.85 -1.24 -17.19
N ARG A 54 -12.08 -1.12 -17.70
CA ARG A 54 -12.46 -1.55 -19.05
C ARG A 54 -11.78 -0.67 -20.09
N ASP A 55 -11.24 -1.29 -21.13
CA ASP A 55 -10.52 -0.63 -22.23
C ASP A 55 -9.43 0.36 -21.76
N PRO A 56 -8.41 -0.13 -21.01
CA PRO A 56 -7.42 0.72 -20.40
C PRO A 56 -6.49 1.38 -21.44
N SER A 57 -6.07 2.60 -21.14
CA SER A 57 -5.08 3.36 -21.87
C SER A 57 -3.70 2.68 -21.82
N VAL A 58 -2.81 3.11 -22.71
CA VAL A 58 -1.43 2.62 -22.74
C VAL A 58 -0.69 2.95 -21.44
N LYS A 59 -0.92 4.13 -20.87
CA LYS A 59 -0.30 4.57 -19.61
C LYS A 59 -0.76 3.69 -18.43
N LEU A 60 -2.06 3.42 -18.33
CA LEU A 60 -2.56 2.53 -17.27
C LEU A 60 -2.06 1.09 -17.45
N LYS A 61 -1.91 0.60 -18.68
CA LYS A 61 -1.27 -0.70 -18.94
C LYS A 61 0.19 -0.73 -18.48
N GLN A 62 0.93 0.36 -18.65
CA GLN A 62 2.31 0.50 -18.14
C GLN A 62 2.31 0.54 -16.61
N PHE A 63 1.47 1.37 -16.00
CA PHE A 63 1.35 1.45 -14.55
C PHE A 63 0.94 0.12 -13.92
N ALA A 64 0.02 -0.63 -14.52
CA ALA A 64 -0.36 -1.97 -14.04
C ALA A 64 0.80 -2.98 -14.13
N LYS A 65 1.73 -2.83 -15.08
CA LYS A 65 2.96 -3.65 -15.12
C LYS A 65 3.92 -3.26 -14.01
N GLU A 66 4.07 -1.96 -13.73
CA GLU A 66 4.90 -1.47 -12.63
C GLU A 66 4.33 -1.87 -11.27
N PHE A 67 3.02 -1.80 -11.10
CA PHE A 67 2.35 -2.22 -9.87
C PHE A 67 2.51 -3.71 -9.59
N ARG A 68 2.53 -4.54 -10.65
CA ARG A 68 2.90 -5.96 -10.55
C ARG A 68 4.34 -6.17 -10.07
N LEU A 69 5.27 -5.29 -10.43
CA LEU A 69 6.65 -5.39 -9.95
C LEU A 69 6.77 -4.99 -8.46
N ILE A 70 5.87 -4.14 -7.98
CA ILE A 70 5.80 -3.78 -6.56
C ILE A 70 5.34 -4.97 -5.72
N LEU A 71 4.27 -5.65 -6.13
CA LEU A 71 3.68 -6.70 -5.31
C LEU A 71 4.28 -8.08 -5.67
N PRO A 72 4.95 -8.76 -4.73
CA PRO A 72 5.37 -10.14 -4.93
C PRO A 72 4.16 -11.05 -5.20
N ASN A 73 4.38 -12.17 -5.88
CA ASN A 73 3.34 -13.17 -6.17
C ASN A 73 2.10 -12.65 -6.92
N SER A 74 2.20 -11.46 -7.53
CA SER A 74 1.10 -10.83 -8.23
C SER A 74 1.00 -11.24 -9.70
N GLN A 75 -0.24 -11.45 -10.15
CA GLN A 75 -0.57 -11.80 -11.52
C GLN A 75 -1.44 -10.70 -12.13
N ARG A 76 -1.01 -10.20 -13.29
CA ARG A 76 -1.77 -9.21 -14.04
C ARG A 76 -2.75 -9.90 -14.97
N LEU A 77 -4.04 -9.63 -14.81
CA LEU A 77 -5.09 -10.14 -15.66
C LEU A 77 -5.64 -9.03 -16.57
N ASN A 78 -5.77 -9.32 -17.86
CA ASN A 78 -6.38 -8.39 -18.81
C ASN A 78 -7.91 -8.39 -18.61
N ARG A 79 -8.49 -7.21 -18.38
CA ARG A 79 -9.92 -7.01 -18.13
C ARG A 79 -10.84 -7.50 -19.26
N GLY A 80 -10.47 -7.18 -20.52
CA GLY A 80 -11.25 -7.52 -21.71
C GLY A 80 -12.74 -7.13 -21.58
N ASN A 81 -13.61 -8.03 -22.06
CA ASN A 81 -15.07 -7.91 -21.94
C ASN A 81 -15.66 -8.72 -20.78
N TYR A 82 -14.84 -9.21 -19.84
CA TYR A 82 -15.34 -9.96 -18.71
C TYR A 82 -16.22 -9.07 -17.82
N ASN A 83 -17.21 -9.65 -17.14
CA ASN A 83 -17.97 -8.97 -16.08
C ASN A 83 -17.24 -9.07 -14.73
N LEU A 84 -17.36 -8.07 -13.85
CA LEU A 84 -16.67 -8.05 -12.55
C LEU A 84 -16.99 -9.30 -11.73
N LYS A 85 -18.27 -9.68 -11.68
CA LYS A 85 -18.74 -10.86 -10.96
C LYS A 85 -18.04 -12.15 -11.41
N THR A 86 -17.97 -12.40 -12.72
CA THR A 86 -17.30 -13.58 -13.29
C THR A 86 -15.81 -13.60 -12.97
N LEU A 87 -15.14 -12.45 -12.97
CA LEU A 87 -13.73 -12.38 -12.56
C LEU A 87 -13.55 -12.70 -11.08
N MET A 88 -14.45 -12.21 -10.22
CA MET A 88 -14.39 -12.49 -8.78
C MET A 88 -14.66 -13.97 -8.49
N GLU A 89 -15.63 -14.59 -9.15
CA GLU A 89 -15.89 -16.03 -9.07
C GLU A 89 -14.67 -16.85 -9.51
N ALA A 90 -14.00 -16.45 -10.60
CA ALA A 90 -12.77 -17.09 -11.05
C ALA A 90 -11.61 -16.89 -10.07
N CYS A 91 -11.50 -15.72 -9.43
CA CYS A 91 -10.48 -15.47 -8.41
C CYS A 91 -10.73 -16.29 -7.13
N LYS A 92 -12.00 -16.36 -6.69
CA LYS A 92 -12.44 -17.21 -5.56
C LYS A 92 -12.13 -18.69 -5.85
N ALA A 93 -12.43 -19.19 -7.05
CA ALA A 93 -12.13 -20.56 -7.46
C ALA A 93 -10.63 -20.88 -7.51
N ASN A 94 -9.79 -19.87 -7.78
CA ASN A 94 -8.33 -20.00 -7.82
C ASN A 94 -7.64 -19.72 -6.47
N ALA A 95 -8.41 -19.60 -5.38
CA ALA A 95 -7.91 -19.25 -4.04
C ALA A 95 -6.99 -18.01 -4.07
N VAL A 96 -7.41 -16.97 -4.78
CA VAL A 96 -6.73 -15.65 -4.77
C VAL A 96 -7.06 -14.96 -3.45
N THR A 97 -6.05 -14.43 -2.76
CA THR A 97 -6.23 -13.75 -1.47
C THR A 97 -6.72 -12.32 -1.68
N ASP A 98 -6.15 -11.60 -2.66
CA ASP A 98 -6.47 -10.20 -2.87
C ASP A 98 -6.68 -9.88 -4.35
N PHE A 99 -7.73 -9.12 -4.61
CA PHE A 99 -8.07 -8.59 -5.90
C PHE A 99 -7.83 -7.08 -5.91
N ILE A 100 -6.98 -6.63 -6.83
CA ILE A 100 -6.66 -5.22 -6.99
C ILE A 100 -7.18 -4.75 -8.35
N MET A 101 -7.91 -3.65 -8.34
CA MET A 101 -8.40 -2.99 -9.54
C MET A 101 -7.86 -1.55 -9.59
N ILE A 102 -7.20 -1.23 -10.70
CA ILE A 102 -6.67 0.10 -10.96
C ILE A 102 -7.56 0.81 -11.99
N GLU A 103 -8.01 2.00 -11.62
CA GLU A 103 -8.83 2.88 -12.44
C GLU A 103 -8.00 4.05 -12.97
N GLU A 104 -8.48 4.67 -14.04
CA GLU A 104 -7.89 5.88 -14.60
C GLU A 104 -8.96 6.83 -15.11
N THR A 105 -8.58 8.11 -15.16
CA THR A 105 -9.33 9.15 -15.88
C THR A 105 -8.42 9.78 -16.93
N ARG A 106 -8.81 9.69 -18.21
CA ARG A 106 -8.10 10.32 -19.34
C ARG A 106 -6.60 9.96 -19.43
N GLY A 107 -6.26 8.70 -19.15
CA GLY A 107 -4.88 8.21 -19.23
C GLY A 107 -4.04 8.43 -17.98
N GLN A 108 -4.61 9.01 -16.92
CA GLN A 108 -3.94 9.20 -15.63
C GLN A 108 -4.56 8.27 -14.58
N PRO A 109 -3.77 7.39 -13.94
CA PRO A 109 -4.26 6.52 -12.89
C PRO A 109 -4.68 7.35 -11.67
N ASP A 110 -5.94 7.18 -11.24
CA ASP A 110 -6.57 8.02 -10.22
C ASP A 110 -7.27 7.21 -9.12
N GLY A 111 -7.55 5.93 -9.36
CA GLY A 111 -8.24 5.04 -8.43
C GLY A 111 -7.52 3.72 -8.24
N LEU A 112 -7.45 3.29 -6.98
CA LEU A 112 -6.95 1.98 -6.59
C LEU A 112 -7.96 1.34 -5.64
N ILE A 113 -8.46 0.17 -6.01
CA ILE A 113 -9.38 -0.60 -5.21
C ILE A 113 -8.68 -1.88 -4.80
N ILE A 114 -8.62 -2.14 -3.51
CA ILE A 114 -8.02 -3.33 -2.91
C ILE A 114 -9.15 -4.09 -2.21
N CYS A 115 -9.39 -5.32 -2.63
CA CYS A 115 -10.45 -6.17 -2.13
C CYS A 115 -9.84 -7.47 -1.63
N HIS A 116 -10.04 -7.78 -0.36
CA HIS A 116 -9.64 -9.08 0.18
C HIS A 116 -10.73 -10.13 -0.09
N LEU A 117 -10.35 -11.32 -0.53
CA LEU A 117 -11.22 -12.43 -0.89
C LEU A 117 -11.08 -13.55 0.18
N PRO A 118 -12.12 -14.38 0.41
CA PRO A 118 -13.41 -14.44 -0.30
C PRO A 118 -14.50 -13.49 0.23
N HIS A 119 -14.40 -13.01 1.47
CA HIS A 119 -15.38 -12.13 2.13
C HIS A 119 -14.73 -10.95 2.85
N GLY A 120 -13.55 -10.53 2.42
CA GLY A 120 -12.79 -9.50 3.09
C GLY A 120 -13.25 -8.07 2.76
N PRO A 121 -12.64 -7.07 3.40
CA PRO A 121 -12.96 -5.67 3.16
C PRO A 121 -12.51 -5.21 1.77
N THR A 122 -13.21 -4.20 1.25
CA THR A 122 -12.82 -3.45 0.07
C THR A 122 -12.43 -2.03 0.47
N ALA A 123 -11.17 -1.67 0.27
CA ALA A 123 -10.64 -0.32 0.47
C ALA A 123 -10.45 0.36 -0.89
N ARG A 124 -11.00 1.57 -1.02
CA ARG A 124 -10.81 2.42 -2.19
C ARG A 124 -9.92 3.61 -1.84
N PHE A 125 -8.85 3.75 -2.61
CA PHE A 125 -7.91 4.84 -2.55
C PHE A 125 -8.02 5.67 -3.83
N SER A 126 -7.90 6.98 -3.69
CA SER A 126 -7.61 7.88 -4.81
C SER A 126 -6.10 8.07 -4.90
N ILE A 127 -5.55 7.91 -6.10
CA ILE A 127 -4.14 8.12 -6.39
C ILE A 127 -3.96 9.51 -7.01
N GLN A 128 -2.90 10.21 -6.62
CA GLN A 128 -2.47 11.50 -7.17
C GLN A 128 -0.95 11.52 -7.38
N ASP A 129 -0.50 12.44 -8.24
CA ASP A 129 0.91 12.70 -8.52
C ASP A 129 1.71 11.43 -8.85
N VAL A 130 1.17 10.62 -9.77
CA VAL A 130 1.82 9.40 -10.22
C VAL A 130 2.99 9.74 -11.12
N VAL A 131 4.19 9.40 -10.67
CA VAL A 131 5.40 9.34 -11.49
C VAL A 131 5.68 7.87 -11.76
N MET A 132 5.59 7.47 -13.01
CA MET A 132 5.85 6.10 -13.42
C MET A 132 7.34 5.80 -13.34
N ARG A 133 7.69 4.52 -13.18
CA ARG A 133 9.08 4.07 -13.21
C ARG A 133 9.74 4.46 -14.52
N HIS A 134 9.07 4.36 -15.66
CA HIS A 134 9.70 4.72 -16.96
C HIS A 134 10.13 6.19 -17.06
N ASP A 135 9.60 7.08 -16.21
CA ASP A 135 9.89 8.52 -16.24
C ASP A 135 11.06 8.91 -15.32
N ILE A 136 11.54 8.01 -14.45
CA ILE A 136 12.67 8.26 -13.54
C ILE A 136 13.99 7.93 -14.29
N PRO A 137 15.01 8.80 -14.27
CA PRO A 137 16.31 8.49 -14.88
C PRO A 137 17.12 7.48 -14.05
N ASP A 138 18.07 6.79 -14.70
CA ASP A 138 19.07 5.92 -14.05
C ASP A 138 18.54 4.75 -13.21
N ILE A 139 17.55 4.01 -13.73
CA ILE A 139 16.93 2.90 -12.99
C ILE A 139 17.58 1.57 -13.33
N GLY A 140 18.15 0.94 -12.31
CA GLY A 140 18.65 -0.43 -12.38
C GLY A 140 17.53 -1.49 -12.48
N ASN A 141 17.90 -2.76 -12.50
CA ASN A 141 16.94 -3.86 -12.53
C ASN A 141 16.17 -3.96 -11.19
N MET A 142 14.90 -4.34 -11.28
CA MET A 142 14.04 -4.57 -10.12
C MET A 142 14.39 -5.90 -9.43
N PRO A 143 14.84 -5.92 -8.15
CA PRO A 143 15.05 -7.16 -7.43
C PRO A 143 13.69 -7.82 -7.13
N GLN A 144 13.64 -9.15 -7.25
CA GLN A 144 12.42 -9.93 -7.00
C GLN A 144 12.26 -10.32 -5.52
N GLU A 145 13.15 -9.83 -4.65
CA GLU A 145 13.10 -10.06 -3.21
C GLU A 145 11.84 -9.44 -2.58
N TYR A 146 11.44 -10.02 -1.46
CA TYR A 146 10.30 -9.56 -0.67
C TYR A 146 10.68 -8.30 0.11
N PRO A 147 9.95 -7.19 -0.04
CA PRO A 147 10.33 -5.93 0.57
C PRO A 147 10.06 -5.89 2.07
N HIS A 148 10.93 -5.21 2.82
CA HIS A 148 10.58 -4.67 4.13
C HIS A 148 9.56 -3.54 3.98
N LEU A 149 8.61 -3.47 4.91
CA LEU A 149 7.58 -2.45 4.94
C LEU A 149 7.87 -1.44 6.04
N ALA A 150 7.83 -0.16 5.71
CA ALA A 150 7.91 0.93 6.67
C ALA A 150 6.59 1.72 6.68
N PHE A 151 5.88 1.70 7.80
CA PHE A 151 4.69 2.51 8.03
C PHE A 151 5.02 3.65 8.98
N TYR A 152 4.79 4.89 8.57
CA TYR A 152 5.02 6.06 9.41
C TYR A 152 3.71 6.80 9.68
N ASN A 153 3.48 7.13 10.95
CA ASN A 153 2.38 7.96 11.42
C ASN A 153 0.96 7.40 11.16
N PHE A 154 0.79 6.08 11.25
CA PHE A 154 -0.51 5.39 11.27
C PHE A 154 -0.90 5.04 12.71
N LYS A 155 -1.31 6.04 13.48
CA LYS A 155 -1.57 5.88 14.93
C LYS A 155 -3.05 5.71 15.27
N SER A 156 -3.96 6.18 14.41
CA SER A 156 -5.39 6.08 14.68
C SER A 156 -5.92 4.66 14.48
N LYS A 157 -7.09 4.33 15.04
CA LYS A 157 -7.75 3.03 14.80
C LYS A 157 -7.95 2.75 13.30
N LEU A 158 -8.34 3.78 12.55
CA LEU A 158 -8.45 3.68 11.09
C LEU A 158 -7.07 3.50 10.44
N GLY A 159 -6.05 4.19 10.93
CA GLY A 159 -4.68 4.06 10.44
C GLY A 159 -4.14 2.64 10.63
N LEU A 160 -4.38 2.03 11.80
CA LEU A 160 -4.05 0.63 12.06
C LEU A 160 -4.82 -0.32 11.12
N ARG A 161 -6.11 -0.05 10.87
CA ARG A 161 -6.92 -0.83 9.92
C ARG A 161 -6.36 -0.76 8.49
N VAL A 162 -6.03 0.43 8.00
CA VAL A 162 -5.39 0.62 6.68
C VAL A 162 -4.03 -0.06 6.62
N THR A 163 -3.26 0.02 7.71
CA THR A 163 -1.96 -0.66 7.82
C THR A 163 -2.14 -2.17 7.73
N SER A 164 -3.15 -2.75 8.38
CA SER A 164 -3.48 -4.17 8.25
C SER A 164 -3.80 -4.55 6.81
N ILE A 165 -4.68 -3.80 6.12
CA ILE A 165 -5.03 -4.06 4.71
C ILE A 165 -3.80 -4.01 3.81
N LEU A 166 -2.92 -3.00 3.98
CA LEU A 166 -1.72 -2.84 3.14
C LEU A 166 -0.61 -3.82 3.48
N LYS A 167 -0.46 -4.21 4.76
CA LYS A 167 0.58 -5.14 5.23
C LYS A 167 0.37 -6.53 4.62
N HIS A 168 -0.86 -7.03 4.61
CA HIS A 168 -1.16 -8.38 4.14
C HIS A 168 -1.08 -8.57 2.62
N LEU A 169 -0.86 -7.49 1.85
CA LEU A 169 -0.54 -7.58 0.43
C LEU A 169 0.91 -8.01 0.16
N PHE A 170 1.75 -8.07 1.18
CA PHE A 170 3.15 -8.44 1.04
C PHE A 170 3.46 -9.70 1.86
N PRO A 171 4.23 -10.63 1.30
CA PRO A 171 4.75 -11.76 2.07
C PRO A 171 5.79 -11.28 3.09
N VAL A 172 6.08 -12.13 4.07
CA VAL A 172 7.07 -11.86 5.11
C VAL A 172 8.48 -11.77 4.48
N PRO A 173 9.20 -10.64 4.63
CA PRO A 173 10.53 -10.50 4.06
C PRO A 173 11.58 -11.30 4.85
N LYS A 174 12.66 -11.66 4.17
CA LYS A 174 13.87 -12.18 4.82
C LYS A 174 14.66 -11.03 5.43
N GLU A 175 15.42 -11.29 6.50
CA GLU A 175 16.26 -10.28 7.16
C GLU A 175 17.33 -9.66 6.26
N GLU A 176 17.79 -10.40 5.25
CA GLU A 176 18.82 -9.97 4.29
C GLU A 176 18.25 -9.13 3.13
N SER A 177 16.93 -8.96 3.04
CA SER A 177 16.29 -8.31 1.90
C SER A 177 16.68 -6.83 1.83
N LYS A 178 17.20 -6.41 0.67
CA LYS A 178 17.60 -5.00 0.48
C LYS A 178 16.46 -4.07 0.14
N ARG A 179 15.31 -4.64 -0.18
CA ARG A 179 14.18 -3.91 -0.74
C ARG A 179 13.31 -3.31 0.35
N LEU A 180 12.92 -2.05 0.19
CA LEU A 180 12.12 -1.29 1.17
C LEU A 180 10.95 -0.60 0.48
N VAL A 181 9.73 -0.84 0.97
CA VAL A 181 8.52 -0.13 0.57
C VAL A 181 8.05 0.72 1.75
N SER A 182 7.92 2.03 1.52
CA SER A 182 7.57 3.00 2.55
C SER A 182 6.19 3.59 2.29
N PHE A 183 5.35 3.52 3.32
CA PHE A 183 4.06 4.19 3.42
C PHE A 183 4.16 5.26 4.50
N LEU A 184 4.25 6.53 4.09
CA LEU A 184 4.40 7.65 5.02
C LEU A 184 3.10 8.45 5.05
N ASN A 185 2.46 8.54 6.22
CA ASN A 185 1.26 9.34 6.36
C ASN A 185 1.61 10.81 6.69
N TYR A 186 1.25 11.72 5.78
CA TYR A 186 1.34 13.17 5.96
C TYR A 186 -0.03 13.80 5.66
N ASP A 187 -0.70 14.29 6.70
CA ASP A 187 -2.00 14.97 6.58
C ASP A 187 -3.07 14.16 5.81
N ASP A 188 -3.23 12.88 6.19
CA ASP A 188 -4.09 11.87 5.55
C ASP A 188 -3.73 11.51 4.09
N TRP A 189 -2.64 12.07 3.57
CA TRP A 189 -2.01 11.58 2.35
C TRP A 189 -0.98 10.52 2.70
N ILE A 190 -1.10 9.37 2.06
CA ILE A 190 -0.14 8.29 2.18
C ILE A 190 0.83 8.43 1.02
N LEU A 191 2.05 8.85 1.32
CA LEU A 191 3.15 8.89 0.36
C LEU A 191 3.65 7.46 0.18
N PHE A 192 3.53 6.96 -1.04
CA PHE A 192 4.14 5.71 -1.44
C PHE A 192 5.53 5.96 -2.03
N ARG A 193 6.53 5.26 -1.49
CA ARG A 193 7.89 5.26 -2.02
C ARG A 193 8.47 3.86 -2.00
N HIS A 194 9.32 3.59 -2.98
CA HIS A 194 9.91 2.28 -3.18
C HIS A 194 11.41 2.42 -3.40
N HIS A 195 12.18 1.95 -2.42
CA HIS A 195 13.62 2.10 -2.36
C HIS A 195 14.31 0.74 -2.25
N THR A 196 15.57 0.71 -2.65
CA THR A 196 16.53 -0.31 -2.27
C THR A 196 17.57 0.37 -1.38
N HIS A 197 18.01 -0.31 -0.34
CA HIS A 197 19.10 0.19 0.48
C HIS A 197 20.40 -0.49 0.09
N ASP A 198 21.45 0.30 -0.09
CA ASP A 198 22.81 -0.20 -0.20
C ASP A 198 23.66 0.42 0.91
N THR A 199 24.55 -0.40 1.46
CA THR A 199 25.47 0.03 2.51
C THR A 199 26.79 0.39 1.87
N ASP A 200 27.22 1.64 2.05
CA ASP A 200 28.53 2.07 1.59
C ASP A 200 29.65 1.41 2.39
N GLU A 201 30.87 1.44 1.85
CA GLU A 201 32.10 1.01 2.56
C GLU A 201 32.30 1.74 3.91
N LYS A 202 31.67 2.92 4.07
CA LYS A 202 31.70 3.73 5.30
C LYS A 202 30.62 3.34 6.33
N GLY A 203 29.73 2.39 5.99
CA GLY A 203 28.63 1.94 6.85
C GLY A 203 27.42 2.88 6.90
N GLU A 204 27.34 3.86 6.00
CA GLU A 204 26.14 4.70 5.81
C GLU A 204 25.18 4.03 4.82
N MET A 205 23.88 4.07 5.12
CA MET A 205 22.84 3.48 4.28
C MET A 205 22.37 4.50 3.24
N GLN A 206 22.61 4.22 1.97
CA GLN A 206 22.07 5.01 0.86
C GLN A 206 20.78 4.38 0.35
N LEU A 207 19.75 5.20 0.13
CA LEU A 207 18.49 4.76 -0.45
C LEU A 207 18.45 5.13 -1.93
N ILE A 208 18.30 4.12 -2.77
CA ILE A 208 18.15 4.26 -4.22
C ILE A 208 16.68 4.00 -4.55
N GLU A 209 16.04 4.94 -5.25
CA GLU A 209 14.67 4.73 -5.69
C GLU A 209 14.58 3.79 -6.90
N LEU A 210 13.54 2.96 -6.89
CA LEU A 210 13.39 1.88 -7.88
C LEU A 210 12.03 1.85 -8.57
N GLY A 211 10.97 2.29 -7.88
CA GLY A 211 9.59 2.15 -8.31
C GLY A 211 8.87 3.47 -8.56
N PRO A 212 7.60 3.40 -8.99
CA PRO A 212 6.79 4.59 -9.16
C PRO A 212 6.57 5.31 -7.83
N ARG A 213 6.43 6.63 -7.93
CA ARG A 213 6.05 7.52 -6.84
C ARG A 213 4.59 7.86 -7.00
N PHE A 214 3.84 7.81 -5.91
CA PHE A 214 2.51 8.38 -5.91
C PHE A 214 2.05 8.75 -4.51
N LEU A 215 1.05 9.61 -4.45
CA LEU A 215 0.28 9.90 -3.27
C LEU A 215 -1.00 9.10 -3.36
N MET A 216 -1.43 8.50 -2.25
CA MET A 216 -2.75 7.89 -2.18
C MET A 216 -3.51 8.39 -0.98
N LYS A 217 -4.82 8.53 -1.14
CA LYS A 217 -5.74 8.97 -0.09
C LYS A 217 -6.88 7.99 0.04
N LEU A 218 -7.13 7.52 1.26
CA LEU A 218 -8.25 6.64 1.53
C LEU A 218 -9.58 7.39 1.34
N PHE A 219 -10.49 6.82 0.56
CA PHE A 219 -11.82 7.38 0.31
C PHE A 219 -12.93 6.61 1.04
N VAL A 220 -12.90 5.28 0.99
CA VAL A 220 -13.91 4.44 1.66
C VAL A 220 -13.35 3.05 1.98
N ILE A 221 -13.79 2.48 3.09
CA ILE A 221 -13.63 1.08 3.46
C ILE A 221 -15.03 0.49 3.60
N LYS A 222 -15.30 -0.60 2.88
CA LYS A 222 -16.54 -1.37 2.97
C LYS A 222 -16.25 -2.79 3.44
N ARG A 223 -17.17 -3.38 4.20
CA ARG A 223 -17.09 -4.77 4.67
C ARG A 223 -17.79 -5.67 3.66
N GLY A 224 -17.06 -6.08 2.63
CA GLY A 224 -17.58 -6.91 1.55
C GLY A 224 -16.74 -6.78 0.30
N THR A 225 -16.94 -7.71 -0.63
CA THR A 225 -16.20 -7.79 -1.88
C THR A 225 -16.74 -6.83 -2.96
N ILE A 226 -15.98 -6.65 -4.04
CA ILE A 226 -16.33 -5.66 -5.09
C ILE A 226 -17.64 -5.97 -5.83
N ASP A 227 -18.07 -7.23 -5.85
CA ASP A 227 -19.35 -7.69 -6.42
C ASP A 227 -20.55 -7.26 -5.56
N GLU A 228 -20.40 -7.28 -4.25
CA GLU A 228 -21.40 -6.88 -3.25
C GLU A 228 -21.26 -5.41 -2.85
N TYR A 229 -20.44 -4.63 -3.55
CA TYR A 229 -20.07 -3.27 -3.17
C TYR A 229 -21.27 -2.33 -2.95
N GLN A 230 -22.41 -2.57 -3.63
CA GLN A 230 -23.61 -1.75 -3.47
C GLN A 230 -24.37 -2.03 -2.16
N THR A 231 -24.36 -3.29 -1.71
CA THR A 231 -25.09 -3.77 -0.52
C THR A 231 -24.21 -3.86 0.72
N ALA A 232 -22.89 -3.92 0.54
CA ALA A 232 -21.92 -4.03 1.63
C ALA A 232 -21.96 -2.82 2.56
N ASP A 233 -21.84 -3.11 3.86
CA ASP A 233 -21.81 -2.12 4.91
C ASP A 233 -20.56 -1.23 4.81
N VAL A 234 -20.75 0.07 5.05
CA VAL A 234 -19.68 1.04 5.04
C VAL A 234 -19.03 1.08 6.42
N GLU A 235 -17.79 0.60 6.51
CA GLU A 235 -16.99 0.70 7.75
C GLU A 235 -16.55 2.14 7.99
N TRP A 236 -16.05 2.80 6.93
CA TRP A 236 -15.61 4.19 6.99
C TRP A 236 -15.71 4.84 5.62
N ALA A 237 -16.09 6.12 5.57
CA ALA A 237 -16.09 6.92 4.34
C ALA A 237 -15.62 8.35 4.60
N LEU A 238 -14.90 8.91 3.63
CA LEU A 238 -14.42 10.27 3.67
C LEU A 238 -15.55 11.25 3.34
N ASN A 239 -16.01 12.01 4.34
CA ASN A 239 -17.06 13.02 4.18
C ASN A 239 -16.47 14.41 3.93
N MET A 240 -16.33 14.77 2.65
CA MET A 240 -15.70 16.05 2.22
C MET A 240 -16.54 17.29 2.52
N PHE A 241 -17.87 17.16 2.58
CA PHE A 241 -18.79 18.31 2.65
C PHE A 241 -19.06 18.81 4.08
N THR A 242 -18.27 18.38 5.07
CA THR A 242 -18.41 18.84 6.45
C THR A 242 -17.47 20.00 6.75
N ASN A 243 -17.93 21.00 7.49
CA ASN A 243 -17.13 22.20 7.80
C ASN A 243 -15.85 21.87 8.60
N THR A 244 -15.87 20.76 9.35
CA THR A 244 -14.73 20.23 10.10
C THR A 244 -13.81 19.33 9.28
N ALA A 245 -14.16 18.99 8.04
CA ALA A 245 -13.39 18.06 7.20
C ALA A 245 -11.93 18.49 7.04
N ARG A 246 -11.66 19.79 6.87
CA ARG A 246 -10.30 20.32 6.69
C ARG A 246 -9.42 20.25 7.93
N LYS A 247 -10.01 20.09 9.11
CA LYS A 247 -9.28 20.07 10.40
C LYS A 247 -9.09 18.67 10.95
N ARG A 248 -9.85 17.69 10.45
CA ARG A 248 -9.83 16.32 10.93
C ARG A 248 -8.71 15.57 10.23
N LYS A 249 -7.84 14.96 11.03
CA LYS A 249 -6.90 13.94 10.57
C LYS A 249 -7.48 12.58 10.93
N HIS A 250 -7.57 11.70 9.96
CA HIS A 250 -8.20 10.40 10.09
C HIS A 250 -7.20 9.29 10.37
N LEU A 251 -5.96 9.40 9.87
CA LEU A 251 -4.93 8.36 9.98
C LEU A 251 -3.95 8.58 11.15
N SER A 252 -3.79 9.83 11.60
CA SER A 252 -2.89 10.21 12.70
C SER A 252 -3.64 10.85 13.86
N ASN A 253 -3.24 10.52 15.10
CA ASN A 253 -3.81 11.12 16.31
C ASN A 253 -3.09 12.42 16.72
N ASP A 254 -1.84 12.63 16.26
CA ASP A 254 -1.02 13.76 16.68
C ASP A 254 -0.88 14.83 15.57
N PRO A 255 -0.83 16.13 15.93
CA PRO A 255 -0.28 17.13 15.03
C PRO A 255 1.22 16.84 14.82
N LEU A 256 1.67 16.80 13.56
CA LEU A 256 3.02 16.34 13.16
C LEU A 256 4.19 17.22 13.64
N PHE A 257 3.95 18.23 14.46
CA PHE A 257 4.98 19.09 15.05
C PHE A 257 4.48 19.66 16.39
N GLU A 258 4.98 19.11 17.49
CA GLU A 258 5.28 19.82 18.75
C GLU A 258 6.76 19.60 19.07
#